data_AF-A0A6I0E655-F1
#
_entry.id   AF-A0A6I0E655-F1
#
_cell.length_a   1.000
_cell.length_b   1.000
_cell.length_c   1.000
_cell.angle_alpha   90.00
_cell.angle_beta   90.00
_cell.angle_gamma   90.00
#
_symmetry.space_group_name_H-M   'P 1'
#
loop_
_entity.id
_entity.type
_entity.pdbx_description
1 polymer ?
#
loop_
_entity_poly.entity_id
_entity_poly.type
_entity_poly.pdbx_seq_one_letter_code
_entity_poly.pdbx_strand_id
1 'polypeptide(L)'
;MDGQSSPQPAEARQVPTLPLDDVMQRFSEAGIGRSRRSLIRYCQSGLLDGTKADTETGPTWFVTEASVERAIQQLSDMIALTDAARHGGHELAEARHDGVHILAPPHHDEARHGPPVADAGVVAEAVIPDATEPAVARRSTPEHDIYEHPYVKRLEDRVEKLEAKYEAQVRRTEEIQLKGQAQLLELQRMTAVGQSQTLADFMLKAKDWMLGRGSEAEQRGPEDAPSS
;
A
#
# COMPACT_ATOMS: atom_id res chain seq x y z
N MET A 1 -11.19 25.91 -57.00
CA MET A 1 -9.76 25.59 -57.27
C MET A 1 -9.25 25.03 -55.96
N ASP A 2 -9.69 23.80 -55.69
CA ASP A 2 -9.62 23.18 -54.37
C ASP A 2 -8.42 22.25 -54.37
N GLY A 3 -7.36 22.69 -53.68
CA GLY A 3 -6.11 21.96 -53.52
C GLY A 3 -6.29 20.80 -52.54
N GLN A 4 -6.52 19.60 -53.07
CA GLN A 4 -6.42 18.36 -52.32
C GLN A 4 -4.95 18.00 -52.08
N SER A 5 -4.42 18.41 -50.93
CA SER A 5 -3.20 17.84 -50.36
C SER A 5 -3.53 16.49 -49.74
N SER A 6 -3.30 15.40 -50.47
CA SER A 6 -3.30 14.05 -49.91
C SER A 6 -2.19 13.92 -48.87
N PRO A 7 -2.48 13.54 -47.61
CA PRO A 7 -1.45 13.23 -46.63
C PRO A 7 -0.74 11.93 -47.05
N GLN A 8 0.58 12.00 -47.23
CA GLN A 8 1.42 10.81 -47.39
C GLN A 8 1.24 9.89 -46.18
N PRO A 9 1.14 8.56 -46.36
CA PRO A 9 1.19 7.62 -45.25
C PRO A 9 2.59 7.74 -44.62
N ALA A 10 2.63 8.21 -43.38
CA ALA A 10 3.84 8.24 -42.58
C ALA A 10 4.46 6.83 -42.60
N GLU A 11 5.66 6.71 -43.14
CA GLU A 11 6.47 5.49 -43.07
C GLU A 11 6.42 4.97 -41.64
N ALA A 12 5.81 3.80 -41.46
CA ALA A 12 5.75 3.11 -40.19
C ALA A 12 7.19 2.81 -39.78
N ARG A 13 7.79 3.72 -39.00
CA ARG A 13 9.07 3.50 -38.33
C ARG A 13 8.92 2.18 -37.60
N GLN A 14 9.54 1.13 -38.14
CA GLN A 14 9.54 -0.19 -37.55
C GLN A 14 10.25 -0.05 -36.21
N VAL A 15 9.46 0.14 -35.16
CA VAL A 15 9.99 0.20 -33.80
C VAL A 15 10.62 -1.16 -33.54
N PRO A 16 11.87 -1.25 -33.08
CA PRO A 16 12.49 -2.51 -32.76
C PRO A 16 11.63 -3.26 -31.74
N THR A 17 11.07 -4.39 -32.15
CA THR A 17 10.27 -5.26 -31.29
C THR A 17 11.03 -6.52 -30.94
N LEU A 18 11.09 -6.85 -29.66
CA LEU A 18 11.77 -8.01 -29.11
C LEU A 18 10.79 -9.18 -28.92
N PRO A 19 11.20 -10.43 -29.17
CA PRO A 19 10.40 -11.60 -28.83
C PRO A 19 10.28 -11.73 -27.30
N LEU A 20 9.19 -12.35 -26.85
CA LEU A 20 8.86 -12.47 -25.43
C LEU A 20 9.96 -13.15 -24.58
N ASP A 21 10.73 -14.07 -25.17
CA ASP A 21 11.77 -14.81 -24.46
C ASP A 21 12.99 -13.89 -24.15
N ASP A 22 13.31 -12.93 -25.03
CA ASP A 22 14.31 -11.89 -24.76
C ASP A 22 13.83 -10.92 -23.67
N VAL A 23 12.53 -10.62 -23.66
CA VAL A 23 11.92 -9.81 -22.59
C VAL A 23 12.07 -10.51 -21.24
N MET A 24 11.83 -11.83 -21.17
CA MET A 24 12.04 -12.61 -19.95
C MET A 24 13.48 -12.52 -19.43
N GLN A 25 14.44 -12.58 -20.34
CA GLN A 25 15.86 -12.44 -20.01
C GLN A 25 16.15 -11.07 -19.38
N ARG A 26 15.67 -9.98 -19.99
CA ARG A 26 15.87 -8.62 -19.44
C ARG A 26 15.25 -8.41 -18.06
N PHE A 27 14.04 -8.93 -17.84
CA PHE A 27 13.41 -8.89 -16.52
C PHE A 27 14.20 -9.67 -15.47
N SER A 28 14.82 -10.78 -15.87
CA SER A 28 15.65 -11.60 -14.98
C SER A 28 16.98 -10.90 -14.65
N GLU A 29 17.61 -10.26 -15.62
CA GLU A 29 18.82 -9.45 -15.43
C GLU A 29 18.57 -8.25 -14.49
N ALA A 30 17.37 -7.68 -14.52
CA ALA A 30 16.95 -6.63 -13.60
C ALA A 30 16.59 -7.15 -12.18
N GLY A 31 16.69 -8.46 -11.92
CA GLY A 31 16.32 -9.06 -10.63
C GLY A 31 14.80 -9.19 -10.40
N ILE A 32 13.97 -8.92 -11.42
CA ILE A 32 12.51 -8.98 -11.36
C ILE A 32 12.01 -10.11 -12.26
N GLY A 33 12.52 -11.33 -12.05
CA GLY A 33 12.16 -12.50 -12.86
C GLY A 33 10.64 -12.69 -12.94
N ARG A 34 10.09 -12.66 -14.16
CA ARG A 34 8.66 -12.90 -14.42
C ARG A 34 8.47 -14.10 -15.32
N SER A 35 7.41 -14.87 -15.05
CA SER A 35 7.03 -15.98 -15.91
C SER A 35 6.44 -15.48 -17.24
N ARG A 36 6.57 -16.31 -18.28
CA ARG A 36 6.00 -16.04 -19.63
C ARG A 36 4.52 -15.65 -19.58
N ARG A 37 3.73 -16.34 -18.74
CA ARG A 37 2.30 -16.07 -18.55
C ARG A 37 2.05 -14.69 -17.96
N SER A 38 2.89 -14.21 -17.04
CA SER A 38 2.77 -12.87 -16.47
C SER A 38 3.07 -11.79 -17.51
N LEU A 39 4.11 -11.99 -18.33
CA LEU A 39 4.44 -11.04 -19.39
C LEU A 39 3.33 -10.96 -20.46
N ILE A 40 2.74 -12.10 -20.85
CA ILE A 40 1.56 -12.10 -21.73
C ILE A 40 0.42 -11.28 -21.12
N ARG A 41 0.18 -11.43 -19.82
CA ARG A 41 -0.86 -10.67 -19.12
C ARG A 41 -0.55 -9.17 -19.12
N TYR A 42 0.72 -8.78 -18.98
CA TYR A 42 1.13 -7.37 -19.07
C TYR A 42 0.93 -6.78 -20.46
N CYS A 43 1.17 -7.57 -21.52
CA CYS A 43 0.83 -7.15 -22.88
C CYS A 43 -0.69 -6.98 -23.05
N GLN A 44 -1.49 -7.90 -22.51
CA GLN A 44 -2.96 -7.83 -22.57
C GLN A 44 -3.53 -6.66 -21.78
N SER A 45 -2.93 -6.30 -20.64
CA SER A 45 -3.37 -5.18 -19.81
C SER A 45 -2.87 -3.81 -20.29
N GLY A 46 -2.04 -3.76 -21.35
CA GLY A 46 -1.41 -2.52 -21.83
C GLY A 46 -0.30 -1.98 -20.93
N LEU A 47 0.23 -2.80 -20.02
CA LEU A 47 1.42 -2.43 -19.23
C LEU A 47 2.70 -2.55 -20.06
N LEU A 48 2.71 -3.53 -20.97
CA LEU A 48 3.71 -3.66 -22.02
C LEU A 48 3.06 -3.37 -23.37
N ASP A 49 3.67 -2.48 -24.16
CA ASP A 49 3.29 -2.19 -25.53
C ASP A 49 3.73 -3.37 -26.42
N GLY A 50 2.90 -4.41 -26.41
CA GLY A 50 3.09 -5.65 -27.14
C GLY A 50 2.10 -5.83 -28.28
N THR A 51 2.59 -6.29 -29.42
CA THR A 51 1.77 -6.71 -30.57
C THR A 51 1.83 -8.23 -30.70
N LYS A 52 0.66 -8.84 -30.86
CA LYS A 52 0.55 -10.26 -31.16
C LYS A 52 0.69 -10.46 -32.68
N ALA A 53 1.62 -11.31 -33.10
CA ALA A 53 1.81 -11.68 -34.50
C ALA A 53 1.83 -13.22 -34.63
N ASP A 54 1.22 -13.72 -35.70
CA ASP A 54 1.25 -15.15 -36.01
C ASP A 54 2.58 -15.48 -36.69
N THR A 55 3.42 -16.26 -36.02
CA THR A 55 4.65 -16.79 -36.60
C THR A 55 4.41 -18.22 -37.08
N GLU A 56 5.36 -18.80 -37.84
CA GLU A 56 5.27 -20.17 -38.35
C GLU A 56 5.07 -21.22 -37.22
N THR A 57 5.54 -20.90 -36.02
CA THR A 57 5.43 -21.75 -34.81
C THR A 57 4.16 -21.48 -34.00
N GLY A 58 3.35 -20.49 -34.40
CA GLY A 58 2.11 -20.09 -33.75
C GLY A 58 2.08 -18.64 -33.26
N PRO A 59 1.01 -18.21 -32.58
CA PRO A 59 0.86 -16.84 -32.13
C PRO A 59 1.93 -16.47 -31.09
N THR A 60 2.79 -15.50 -31.43
CA THR A 60 3.87 -15.01 -30.57
C THR A 60 3.67 -13.53 -30.25
N TRP A 61 4.05 -13.11 -29.05
CA TRP A 61 4.02 -11.71 -28.64
C TRP A 61 5.37 -11.04 -28.88
N PHE A 62 5.33 -9.86 -29.48
CA PHE A 62 6.48 -9.00 -29.71
C PHE A 62 6.30 -7.70 -28.95
N VAL A 63 7.31 -7.27 -28.19
CA VAL A 63 7.21 -6.11 -27.29
C VAL A 63 8.24 -5.06 -27.67
N THR A 64 7.85 -3.80 -27.63
CA THR A 64 8.79 -2.69 -27.89
C THR A 64 9.81 -2.54 -26.76
N GLU A 65 11.07 -2.33 -27.11
CA GLU A 65 12.17 -2.23 -26.13
C GLU A 65 11.94 -1.12 -25.09
N ALA A 66 11.51 0.07 -25.56
CA ALA A 66 11.21 1.20 -24.69
C ALA A 66 10.07 0.91 -23.70
N SER A 67 9.15 -0.01 -24.01
CA SER A 67 8.11 -0.41 -23.07
C SER A 67 8.64 -1.35 -21.99
N VAL A 68 9.61 -2.20 -22.33
CA VAL A 68 10.24 -3.13 -21.37
C VAL A 68 10.99 -2.35 -20.31
N GLU A 69 11.80 -1.37 -20.71
CA GLU A 69 12.57 -0.51 -19.79
C GLU A 69 11.65 0.26 -18.84
N ARG A 70 10.58 0.88 -19.37
CA ARG A 70 9.58 1.57 -18.54
C ARG A 70 8.93 0.63 -17.53
N ALA A 71 8.55 -0.57 -17.94
CA ALA A 71 7.91 -1.54 -17.06
C ALA A 71 8.87 -2.06 -15.98
N ILE A 72 10.15 -2.29 -16.31
CA ILE A 72 11.18 -2.67 -15.34
C ILE A 72 11.33 -1.58 -14.28
N GLN A 73 11.47 -0.31 -14.69
CA GLN A 73 11.59 0.81 -13.76
C GLN A 73 10.37 0.95 -12.85
N GLN A 74 9.16 0.88 -13.42
CA GLN A 74 7.93 0.96 -12.63
C GLN A 74 7.81 -0.17 -11.61
N LEU A 75 8.20 -1.39 -11.98
CA LEU A 75 8.15 -2.54 -11.09
C LEU A 75 9.26 -2.50 -10.03
N SER A 76 10.47 -2.02 -10.36
CA SER A 76 11.52 -1.82 -9.37
C SER A 76 11.12 -0.78 -8.33
N ASP A 77 10.53 0.33 -8.77
CA ASP A 77 10.10 1.42 -7.88
C ASP A 77 8.99 0.94 -6.93
N MET A 78 8.03 0.17 -7.45
CA MET A 78 6.96 -0.41 -6.63
C MET A 78 7.50 -1.43 -5.61
N ILE A 79 8.49 -2.25 -5.98
CA ILE A 79 9.13 -3.20 -5.06
C ILE A 79 9.89 -2.43 -3.97
N ALA A 80 10.70 -1.43 -4.35
CA ALA A 80 11.44 -0.60 -3.43
C ALA A 80 10.51 0.11 -2.43
N LEU A 81 9.39 0.65 -2.89
CA LEU A 81 8.38 1.27 -2.04
C LEU A 81 7.73 0.26 -1.06
N THR A 82 7.45 -0.95 -1.55
CA THR A 82 6.87 -2.03 -0.72
C THR A 82 7.84 -2.52 0.33
N ASP A 83 9.12 -2.65 0.00
CA ASP A 83 10.15 -3.08 0.94
C ASP A 83 10.46 -1.99 1.97
N ALA A 84 10.48 -0.72 1.56
CA ALA A 84 10.59 0.40 2.50
C ALA A 84 9.45 0.41 3.53
N ALA A 85 8.21 0.12 3.11
CA ALA A 85 7.07 0.01 4.01
C ALA A 85 7.19 -1.18 4.99
N ARG A 86 7.87 -2.26 4.60
CA ARG A 86 8.11 -3.43 5.45
C ARG A 86 9.23 -3.21 6.47
N HIS A 87 10.28 -2.49 6.09
CA HIS A 87 11.45 -2.25 6.95
C HIS A 87 11.34 -1.00 7.83
N GLY A 88 10.57 0.01 7.43
CA GLY A 88 10.36 1.23 8.21
C GLY A 88 9.55 1.06 9.52
N GLY A 89 8.93 -0.11 9.73
CA GLY A 89 8.16 -0.40 10.94
C GLY A 89 8.99 -0.90 12.14
N HIS A 90 10.27 -1.23 11.95
CA HIS A 90 11.07 -1.88 13.00
C HIS A 90 12.15 -0.99 13.63
N GLU A 91 12.40 0.20 13.11
CA GLU A 91 13.55 1.04 13.53
C GLU A 91 13.22 2.04 14.67
N LEU A 92 11.94 2.22 15.04
CA LEU A 92 11.54 3.12 16.14
C LEU A 92 11.34 2.43 17.50
N ALA A 93 11.61 1.12 17.62
CA ALA A 93 11.31 0.35 18.83
C ALA A 93 12.52 0.07 19.76
N GLU A 94 13.76 0.40 19.38
CA GLU A 94 14.94 0.03 20.21
C GLU A 94 15.55 1.17 21.04
N ALA A 95 14.98 2.39 21.03
CA ALA A 95 15.61 3.51 21.73
C ALA A 95 15.25 3.69 23.22
N ARG A 96 14.28 2.96 23.80
CA ARG A 96 13.88 3.18 25.21
C ARG A 96 13.26 1.97 25.90
N HIS A 97 14.08 1.05 26.42
CA HIS A 97 13.70 0.28 27.61
C HIS A 97 14.92 0.03 28.50
N ASP A 98 15.34 1.10 29.18
CA ASP A 98 16.13 0.97 30.40
C ASP A 98 15.18 0.51 31.53
N GLY A 99 15.37 -0.75 31.96
CA GLY A 99 15.03 -1.27 33.28
C GLY A 99 13.59 -1.19 33.80
N VAL A 100 12.75 -2.19 33.48
CA VAL A 100 11.86 -2.79 34.49
C VAL A 100 11.79 -4.30 34.27
N HIS A 101 12.36 -5.03 35.21
CA HIS A 101 12.36 -6.48 35.31
C HIS A 101 10.94 -6.97 35.70
N ILE A 102 10.05 -7.16 34.73
CA ILE A 102 8.72 -7.77 34.97
C ILE A 102 8.82 -9.27 34.72
N LEU A 103 8.52 -10.03 35.77
CA LEU A 103 8.44 -11.49 35.80
C LEU A 103 7.60 -12.05 34.65
N ALA A 104 8.19 -13.00 33.93
CA ALA A 104 7.59 -13.73 32.82
C ALA A 104 6.32 -14.50 33.25
N PRO A 105 5.22 -14.44 32.47
CA PRO A 105 4.14 -15.40 32.56
C PRO A 105 4.53 -16.74 31.87
N PRO A 106 3.97 -17.88 32.34
CA PRO A 106 4.33 -19.20 31.88
C PRO A 106 3.89 -19.47 30.44
N HIS A 107 4.77 -20.15 29.72
CA HIS A 107 4.59 -20.72 28.39
C HIS A 107 3.28 -21.51 28.27
N HIS A 108 2.40 -21.08 27.36
CA HIS A 108 1.41 -21.98 26.78
C HIS A 108 2.01 -22.70 25.58
N ASP A 109 2.02 -24.03 25.74
CA ASP A 109 2.35 -25.07 24.80
C ASP A 109 1.40 -25.02 23.58
N GLU A 110 1.86 -24.48 22.45
CA GLU A 110 1.11 -24.53 21.21
C GLU A 110 1.37 -25.84 20.47
N ALA A 111 0.33 -26.65 20.47
CA ALA A 111 0.18 -27.88 19.72
C ALA A 111 0.55 -27.70 18.24
N ARG A 112 1.72 -28.22 17.88
CA ARG A 112 1.97 -29.17 16.77
C ARG A 112 0.86 -29.24 15.69
N HIS A 113 0.85 -28.28 14.77
CA HIS A 113 0.16 -28.44 13.49
C HIS A 113 0.98 -29.36 12.58
N GLY A 114 0.46 -30.57 12.34
CA GLY A 114 1.01 -31.51 11.37
C GLY A 114 0.82 -31.01 9.92
N PRO A 115 1.70 -31.42 8.99
CA PRO A 115 1.57 -31.09 7.58
C PRO A 115 0.36 -31.81 6.95
N PRO A 116 -0.37 -31.17 6.02
CA PRO A 116 -1.38 -31.86 5.24
C PRO A 116 -0.71 -32.89 4.32
N VAL A 117 -1.11 -34.15 4.48
CA VAL A 117 -0.78 -35.25 3.57
C VAL A 117 -1.44 -34.95 2.22
N ALA A 118 -0.62 -34.74 1.20
CA ALA A 118 -1.07 -34.72 -0.18
C ALA A 118 -1.35 -36.17 -0.59
N ASP A 119 -2.63 -36.53 -0.71
CA ASP A 119 -3.01 -37.80 -1.31
C ASP A 119 -2.96 -37.68 -2.83
N ALA A 120 -2.17 -38.58 -3.41
CA ALA A 120 -1.86 -38.64 -4.82
C ALA A 120 -2.73 -39.71 -5.48
N GLY A 121 -3.46 -39.28 -6.51
CA GLY A 121 -3.74 -40.11 -7.68
C GLY A 121 -5.02 -40.94 -7.63
N VAL A 122 -5.94 -40.63 -8.54
CA VAL A 122 -6.48 -41.65 -9.44
C VAL A 122 -6.59 -41.07 -10.85
N VAL A 123 -5.88 -41.75 -11.75
CA VAL A 123 -5.88 -41.59 -13.20
C VAL A 123 -7.27 -41.98 -13.72
N ALA A 124 -7.94 -41.09 -14.44
CA ALA A 124 -9.10 -41.44 -15.25
C ALA A 124 -8.78 -41.10 -16.71
N GLU A 125 -8.23 -42.11 -17.38
CA GLU A 125 -8.06 -42.20 -18.81
C GLU A 125 -9.45 -42.28 -19.47
N ALA A 126 -9.90 -41.15 -20.02
CA ALA A 126 -11.13 -41.10 -20.80
C ALA A 126 -10.79 -41.10 -22.29
N VAL A 127 -10.98 -42.28 -22.85
CA VAL A 127 -11.14 -42.65 -24.27
C VAL A 127 -11.77 -41.54 -25.12
N ILE A 128 -11.10 -41.20 -26.22
CA ILE A 128 -11.63 -40.40 -27.33
C ILE A 128 -12.40 -41.35 -28.27
N PRO A 129 -13.69 -41.10 -28.53
CA PRO A 129 -14.29 -41.49 -29.81
C PRO A 129 -14.62 -40.26 -30.67
N ASP A 130 -13.83 -40.20 -31.74
CA ASP A 130 -14.08 -39.78 -33.11
C ASP A 130 -15.50 -39.30 -33.52
N ALA A 131 -15.48 -38.15 -34.19
CA ALA A 131 -16.37 -37.55 -35.19
C ALA A 131 -17.87 -37.92 -35.28
N THR A 132 -18.75 -36.92 -35.08
CA THR A 132 -19.89 -36.62 -35.96
C THR A 132 -20.29 -35.14 -35.85
N GLU A 133 -20.56 -34.54 -37.00
CA GLU A 133 -20.81 -33.14 -37.33
C GLU A 133 -22.01 -32.43 -36.65
N PRO A 134 -22.09 -31.08 -36.73
CA PRO A 134 -22.78 -30.24 -35.76
C PRO A 134 -24.24 -29.94 -36.16
N ALA A 135 -25.18 -30.50 -35.40
CA ALA A 135 -26.55 -30.01 -35.37
C ALA A 135 -26.64 -28.83 -34.39
N VAL A 136 -26.69 -27.60 -34.94
CA VAL A 136 -26.85 -26.33 -34.22
C VAL A 136 -28.27 -26.23 -33.67
N ALA A 137 -28.62 -27.09 -32.71
CA ALA A 137 -29.73 -26.84 -31.81
C ALA A 137 -29.25 -25.77 -30.83
N ARG A 138 -29.75 -24.54 -31.01
CA ARG A 138 -29.68 -23.45 -30.04
C ARG A 138 -30.22 -23.95 -28.69
N ARG A 139 -29.36 -24.57 -27.88
CA ARG A 139 -29.56 -24.68 -26.44
C ARG A 139 -29.36 -23.27 -25.93
N SER A 140 -30.45 -22.52 -25.83
CA SER A 140 -30.58 -21.47 -24.83
C SER A 140 -30.32 -22.13 -23.48
N THR A 141 -29.06 -22.15 -23.06
CA THR A 141 -28.71 -22.41 -21.67
C THR A 141 -29.52 -21.41 -20.86
N PRO A 142 -30.31 -21.83 -19.87
CA PRO A 142 -30.90 -20.86 -18.96
C PRO A 142 -29.74 -20.05 -18.40
N GLU A 143 -29.76 -18.76 -18.68
CA GLU A 143 -28.90 -17.73 -18.14
C GLU A 143 -29.25 -17.61 -16.65
N HIS A 144 -28.97 -18.67 -15.90
CA HIS A 144 -29.26 -18.82 -14.49
C HIS A 144 -28.01 -19.33 -13.79
N ASP A 145 -27.54 -18.48 -12.88
CA ASP A 145 -26.99 -18.87 -11.59
C ASP A 145 -25.57 -19.40 -11.52
N ILE A 146 -24.68 -18.84 -12.34
CA ILE A 146 -23.26 -18.81 -11.98
C ILE A 146 -23.06 -18.11 -10.61
N TYR A 147 -23.93 -17.16 -10.26
CA TYR A 147 -23.90 -16.41 -9.01
C TYR A 147 -24.52 -17.15 -7.81
N GLU A 148 -25.37 -18.18 -8.00
CA GLU A 148 -25.93 -18.93 -6.85
C GLU A 148 -25.07 -20.14 -6.44
N HIS A 149 -23.89 -20.32 -7.04
CA HIS A 149 -23.02 -21.41 -6.67
C HIS A 149 -22.57 -21.25 -5.19
N PRO A 150 -22.59 -22.30 -4.35
CA PRO A 150 -22.24 -22.21 -2.91
C PRO A 150 -20.83 -21.68 -2.64
N TYR A 151 -19.95 -21.73 -3.63
CA TYR A 151 -18.64 -21.08 -3.57
C TYR A 151 -18.73 -19.55 -3.61
N VAL A 152 -19.57 -18.98 -4.49
CA VAL A 152 -19.77 -17.54 -4.63
C VAL A 152 -20.31 -16.96 -3.32
N LYS A 153 -21.30 -17.62 -2.72
CA LYS A 153 -21.84 -17.21 -1.41
C LYS A 153 -20.78 -17.16 -0.30
N ARG A 154 -19.90 -18.17 -0.21
CA ARG A 154 -18.77 -18.14 0.75
C ARG A 154 -17.77 -17.03 0.46
N LEU A 155 -17.61 -16.65 -0.81
CA LEU A 155 -16.74 -15.56 -1.20
C LEU A 155 -17.35 -14.22 -0.81
N GLU A 156 -18.65 -14.04 -1.05
CA GLU A 156 -19.42 -12.87 -0.62
C GLU A 156 -19.38 -12.70 0.90
N ASP A 157 -19.65 -13.76 1.68
CA ASP A 157 -19.54 -13.72 3.16
C ASP A 157 -18.13 -13.30 3.62
N ARG A 158 -17.09 -13.74 2.90
CA ARG A 158 -15.70 -13.39 3.21
C ARG A 158 -15.38 -11.94 2.85
N VAL A 159 -15.93 -11.44 1.73
CA VAL A 159 -15.81 -10.03 1.32
C VAL A 159 -16.50 -9.14 2.35
N GLU A 160 -17.75 -9.42 2.71
CA GLU A 160 -18.51 -8.68 3.72
C GLU A 160 -17.76 -8.65 5.06
N LYS A 161 -17.19 -9.78 5.49
CA LYS A 161 -16.38 -9.85 6.71
C LYS A 161 -15.10 -9.01 6.62
N LEU A 162 -14.48 -8.91 5.46
CA LEU A 162 -13.28 -8.09 5.25
C LEU A 162 -13.63 -6.61 5.19
N GLU A 163 -14.72 -6.25 4.53
CA GLU A 163 -15.25 -4.89 4.48
C GLU A 163 -15.60 -4.38 5.87
N ALA A 164 -16.34 -5.18 6.67
CA ALA A 164 -16.66 -4.83 8.05
C ALA A 164 -15.41 -4.62 8.93
N LYS A 165 -14.35 -5.42 8.73
CA LYS A 165 -13.07 -5.23 9.43
C LYS A 165 -12.38 -3.94 9.00
N TYR A 166 -12.39 -3.65 7.70
CA TYR A 166 -11.80 -2.44 7.16
C TYR A 166 -12.52 -1.19 7.67
N GLU A 167 -13.85 -1.18 7.63
CA GLU A 167 -14.66 -0.09 8.19
C GLU A 167 -14.41 0.12 9.69
N ALA A 168 -14.32 -0.97 10.46
CA ALA A 168 -13.99 -0.89 11.88
C ALA A 168 -12.59 -0.29 12.11
N GLN A 169 -11.63 -0.62 11.25
CA GLN A 169 -10.28 -0.06 11.32
C GLN A 169 -10.29 1.44 10.98
N VAL A 170 -10.97 1.84 9.89
CA VAL A 170 -11.12 3.25 9.50
C VAL A 170 -11.75 4.05 10.63
N ARG A 171 -12.85 3.56 11.20
CA ARG A 171 -13.53 4.22 12.33
C ARG A 171 -12.62 4.38 13.55
N ARG A 172 -11.81 3.36 13.87
CA ARG A 172 -10.84 3.44 14.97
C ARG A 172 -9.79 4.52 14.72
N THR A 173 -9.29 4.63 13.49
CA THR A 173 -8.31 5.65 13.12
C THR A 173 -8.91 7.05 13.17
N GLU A 174 -10.12 7.24 12.68
CA GLU A 174 -10.87 8.51 12.77
C GLU A 174 -11.08 8.92 14.23
N GLU A 175 -11.46 7.99 15.11
CA GLU A 175 -11.63 8.27 16.54
C GLU A 175 -10.31 8.73 17.20
N ILE A 176 -9.19 8.10 16.85
CA ILE A 176 -7.87 8.51 17.36
C ILE A 176 -7.51 9.92 16.87
N GLN A 177 -7.77 10.22 15.59
CA GLN A 177 -7.51 11.55 15.03
C GLN A 177 -8.36 12.63 15.70
N LEU A 178 -9.66 12.37 15.89
CA LEU A 178 -10.57 13.30 16.58
C LEU A 178 -10.15 13.55 18.02
N LYS A 179 -9.76 12.49 18.76
CA LYS A 179 -9.23 12.62 20.13
C LYS A 179 -7.94 13.44 20.16
N GLY A 180 -7.02 13.18 19.23
CA GLY A 180 -5.77 13.93 19.11
C GLY A 180 -6.00 15.42 18.84
N GLN A 181 -6.92 15.75 17.93
CA GLN A 181 -7.30 17.14 17.65
C GLN A 181 -7.93 17.83 18.86
N ALA A 182 -8.81 17.14 19.59
CA ALA A 182 -9.43 17.68 20.80
C ALA A 182 -8.38 17.98 21.89
N GLN A 183 -7.42 17.08 22.09
CA GLN A 183 -6.31 17.29 23.05
C GLN A 183 -5.41 18.45 22.65
N LEU A 184 -5.12 18.62 21.35
CA LEU A 184 -4.31 19.73 20.86
C LEU A 184 -5.00 21.07 21.09
N LEU A 185 -6.31 21.15 20.82
CA LEU A 185 -7.10 22.36 21.04
C LEU A 185 -7.16 22.73 22.53
N GLU A 186 -7.32 21.74 23.41
CA GLU A 186 -7.28 21.96 24.86
C GLU A 186 -5.91 22.46 25.33
N LEU A 187 -4.82 21.89 24.81
CA LEU A 187 -3.47 22.37 25.10
C LEU A 187 -3.24 23.81 24.64
N GLN A 188 -3.71 24.18 23.44
CA GLN A 188 -3.67 25.55 22.94
C GLN A 188 -4.45 26.50 23.85
N ARG A 189 -5.63 26.08 24.33
CA ARG A 189 -6.43 26.86 25.27
C ARG A 189 -5.70 27.09 26.60
N MET A 190 -5.14 26.03 27.18
CA MET A 190 -4.34 26.14 28.42
C MET A 190 -3.14 27.07 28.23
N THR A 191 -2.47 26.98 27.08
CA THR A 191 -1.32 27.84 26.74
C THR A 191 -1.72 29.30 26.64
N ALA A 192 -2.83 29.59 25.95
CA ALA A 192 -3.35 30.95 25.82
C ALA A 192 -3.76 31.54 27.18
N VAL A 193 -4.41 30.75 28.04
CA VAL A 193 -4.75 31.17 29.41
C VAL A 193 -3.47 31.48 30.20
N GLY A 194 -2.48 30.59 30.18
CA GLY A 194 -1.21 30.81 30.88
C GLY A 194 -0.49 32.08 30.40
N GLN A 195 -0.41 32.29 29.08
CA GLN A 195 0.17 33.52 28.50
C GLN A 195 -0.60 34.77 28.94
N SER A 196 -1.93 34.74 28.89
CA SER A 196 -2.75 35.88 29.33
C SER A 196 -2.57 36.20 30.81
N GLN A 197 -2.38 35.20 31.66
CA GLN A 197 -2.12 35.37 33.08
C GLN A 197 -0.76 36.02 33.31
N THR A 198 0.30 35.54 32.65
CA THR A 198 1.64 36.17 32.74
C THR A 198 1.63 37.62 32.27
N LEU A 199 0.86 37.94 31.22
CA LEU A 199 0.69 39.32 30.75
C LEU A 199 -0.08 40.18 31.77
N ALA A 200 -1.16 39.65 32.36
CA ALA A 200 -1.91 40.35 33.38
C ALA A 200 -1.06 40.67 34.61
N ASP A 201 -0.26 39.70 35.08
CA ASP A 201 0.67 39.88 36.20
C ASP A 201 1.73 40.94 35.88
N PHE A 202 2.27 40.94 34.66
CA PHE A 202 3.18 41.98 34.21
C PHE A 202 2.53 43.37 34.19
N MET A 203 1.31 43.48 33.68
CA MET A 203 0.57 44.75 33.61
C MET A 203 0.22 45.28 35.01
N LEU A 204 -0.10 44.41 35.97
CA LEU A 204 -0.31 44.78 37.37
C LEU A 204 0.98 45.28 38.02
N LYS A 205 2.10 44.57 37.84
CA LYS A 205 3.41 44.98 38.36
C LYS A 205 3.88 46.32 37.77
N ALA A 206 3.69 46.52 36.47
CA ALA A 206 4.02 47.78 35.81
C ALA A 206 3.16 48.95 36.34
N LYS A 207 1.87 48.70 36.61
CA LYS A 207 0.98 49.69 37.23
C LYS A 207 1.45 50.09 38.63
N ASP A 208 1.85 49.14 39.47
CA ASP A 208 2.35 49.43 40.82
C ASP A 208 3.66 50.23 40.80
N TRP A 209 4.50 49.98 39.79
CA TRP A 209 5.71 50.75 39.56
C TRP A 209 5.40 52.19 39.14
N MET A 210 4.47 52.40 38.19
CA MET A 210 4.05 53.74 37.76
C MET A 210 3.36 54.55 38.86
N LEU A 211 2.64 53.90 39.77
CA LEU A 211 1.98 54.54 40.90
C LEU A 211 2.93 54.84 42.08
N GLY A 212 4.23 54.56 41.94
CA GLY A 212 5.24 54.85 42.96
C GLY A 212 5.18 53.94 44.20
N ARG A 213 4.35 52.89 44.19
CA ARG A 213 4.27 51.92 45.31
C ARG A 213 5.40 50.88 45.28
N GLY A 214 6.07 50.71 44.15
CA GLY A 214 7.14 49.73 43.98
C GLY A 214 8.52 50.13 44.51
N SER A 215 8.69 51.38 45.00
CA SER A 215 10.01 51.92 45.37
C SER A 215 10.47 51.57 46.80
N GLU A 216 9.60 51.09 47.68
CA GLU A 216 9.92 51.00 49.13
C GLU A 216 10.44 49.62 49.59
N ALA A 217 10.34 48.57 48.77
CA ALA A 217 10.63 47.19 49.22
C ALA A 217 12.08 46.70 49.07
N GLU A 218 12.94 47.42 48.33
CA GLU A 218 14.29 46.95 47.97
C GLU A 218 15.43 47.63 48.75
N GLN A 219 15.12 48.30 49.87
CA GLN A 219 16.10 48.86 50.81
C GLN A 219 16.34 47.99 52.07
N ARG A 220 15.88 46.75 52.11
CA ARG A 220 16.24 45.82 53.19
C ARG A 220 17.58 45.16 52.85
N GLY A 221 18.65 45.86 53.23
CA GLY A 221 20.04 45.45 52.99
C GLY A 221 20.43 44.13 53.67
N PRO A 222 21.53 43.51 53.21
CA PRO A 222 22.08 42.28 53.76
C PRO A 222 22.85 42.56 55.07
N GLU A 223 22.13 42.82 56.16
CA GLU A 223 22.71 42.75 57.52
C GLU A 223 22.15 41.52 58.23
N ASP A 224 22.90 40.42 58.14
CA ASP A 224 23.28 39.57 59.28
C ASP A 224 23.89 38.27 58.74
N ALA A 225 25.20 38.32 58.49
CA ALA A 225 26.02 37.12 58.39
C ALA A 225 26.26 36.60 59.82
N PRO A 226 25.86 35.36 60.17
CA PRO A 226 26.18 34.81 61.47
C PRO A 226 27.69 34.57 61.57
N SER A 227 28.34 35.31 62.47
CA SER A 227 29.71 35.03 62.89
C SER A 227 29.71 33.98 64.00
N SER A 228 30.41 32.88 63.72
CA SER A 228 30.97 31.88 64.63
C SER A 228 30.03 30.97 65.43
#